data_AF-A0A931KNP7-F1
#
_entry.id   AF-A0A931KNP7-F1
#
_cell.length_a   1.000
_cell.length_b   1.000
_cell.length_c   1.000
_cell.angle_alpha   90.00
_cell.angle_beta   90.00
_cell.angle_gamma   90.00
#
_symmetry.space_group_name_H-M   'P 1'
#
loop_
_entity.id
_entity.type
_entity.pdbx_description
1 polymer ?
#
loop_
_entity_poly.entity_id
_entity_poly.type
_entity_poly.pdbx_seq_one_letter_code
_entity_poly.pdbx_strand_id
1 'polypeptide(L)'
;MTSVIEKKAFYYRVLTALALAVVALLPEAALAASLETTVSDGLCIIVEALQGEVGKAIATIAVLILGIGAFFGKVNWGIAIMFAVGIVAIFGAAEIAAEFADGSSSC
;
A
#
# COMPACT_ATOMS: atom_id res chain seq x y z
N MET A 1 -25.93 -2.48 -30.38
CA MET A 1 -24.77 -1.80 -29.76
C MET A 1 -25.08 -1.16 -28.40
N THR A 2 -26.31 -1.28 -27.88
CA THR A 2 -26.74 -0.74 -26.58
C THR A 2 -26.43 -1.65 -25.38
N SER A 3 -26.28 -2.96 -25.61
CA SER A 3 -26.02 -3.96 -24.54
C SER A 3 -24.61 -3.91 -23.94
N VAL A 4 -23.64 -3.27 -24.61
CA VAL A 4 -22.25 -3.13 -24.10
C VAL A 4 -22.15 -1.94 -23.12
N ILE A 5 -22.95 -0.91 -23.32
CA ILE A 5 -22.94 0.32 -22.51
C ILE A 5 -23.50 0.04 -21.10
N GLU A 6 -24.56 -0.76 -20.99
CA GLU A 6 -25.13 -1.12 -19.68
C GLU A 6 -24.17 -1.97 -18.83
N LYS A 7 -23.42 -2.88 -19.44
CA LYS A 7 -22.41 -3.68 -18.72
C LYS A 7 -21.29 -2.82 -18.14
N LYS A 8 -20.85 -1.79 -18.89
CA LYS A 8 -19.81 -0.86 -18.42
C LYS A 8 -20.32 0.08 -17.33
N ALA A 9 -21.56 0.57 -17.46
CA ALA A 9 -22.21 1.40 -16.43
C ALA A 9 -22.46 0.60 -15.14
N PHE A 10 -22.87 -0.66 -15.26
CA PHE A 10 -23.03 -1.57 -14.12
C PHE A 10 -21.69 -1.88 -13.44
N TYR A 11 -20.65 -2.22 -14.22
CA TYR A 11 -19.30 -2.48 -13.70
C TYR A 11 -18.70 -1.25 -13.00
N TYR A 12 -18.89 -0.05 -13.56
CA TYR A 12 -18.38 1.19 -12.97
C TYR A 12 -19.14 1.55 -11.68
N ARG A 13 -20.46 1.34 -11.64
CA ARG A 13 -21.26 1.54 -10.42
C ARG A 13 -20.90 0.56 -9.30
N VAL A 14 -20.67 -0.71 -9.65
CA VAL A 14 -20.20 -1.73 -8.71
C VAL A 14 -18.80 -1.40 -8.20
N LEU A 15 -17.89 -0.95 -9.07
CA LEU A 15 -16.55 -0.51 -8.68
C LEU A 15 -16.59 0.70 -7.74
N THR A 16 -17.41 1.72 -8.03
CA THR A 16 -17.54 2.89 -7.16
C THR A 16 -18.18 2.55 -5.81
N ALA A 17 -19.15 1.63 -5.79
CA ALA A 17 -19.79 1.18 -4.56
C ALA A 17 -18.83 0.36 -3.69
N LEU A 18 -17.98 -0.48 -4.30
CA LEU A 18 -16.97 -1.25 -3.60
C LEU A 18 -15.86 -0.37 -3.03
N ALA A 19 -15.44 0.65 -3.77
CA ALA A 19 -14.49 1.65 -3.26
C ALA A 19 -15.05 2.42 -2.06
N LEU A 20 -16.32 2.84 -2.11
CA LEU A 20 -17.00 3.50 -1.00
C LEU A 20 -17.22 2.57 0.21
N ALA A 21 -17.51 1.29 -0.01
CA ALA A 21 -17.65 0.30 1.05
C ALA A 21 -16.32 0.03 1.75
N VAL A 22 -15.21 -0.02 1.02
CA VAL A 22 -13.86 -0.08 1.59
C VAL A 22 -13.58 1.16 2.42
N VAL A 23 -13.88 2.37 1.89
CA VAL A 23 -13.72 3.65 2.62
C VAL A 23 -14.56 3.70 3.91
N ALA A 24 -15.76 3.12 3.89
CA ALA A 24 -16.68 3.11 5.02
C ALA A 24 -16.35 2.08 6.11
N LEU A 25 -15.47 1.11 5.83
CA LEU A 25 -14.96 0.13 6.81
C LEU A 25 -13.67 0.58 7.51
N LEU A 26 -13.17 1.79 7.24
CA LEU A 26 -12.00 2.37 7.91
C LEU A 26 -12.27 3.22 9.18
N PRO A 27 -13.48 3.74 9.51
CA PRO A 27 -13.58 4.83 10.48
C PRO A 27 -14.05 4.40 11.89
N GLU A 28 -13.72 3.21 12.39
CA GLU A 28 -13.84 2.93 13.84
C GLU A 28 -12.56 3.34 14.59
N ALA A 29 -11.40 3.30 13.93
CA ALA A 29 -10.11 3.71 14.52
C ALA A 29 -9.89 5.23 14.57
N ALA A 30 -10.66 6.02 13.80
CA ALA A 30 -10.44 7.47 13.65
C ALA A 30 -11.16 8.34 14.70
N LEU A 31 -12.16 7.81 15.42
CA LEU A 31 -13.07 8.64 16.24
C LEU A 31 -12.69 8.80 17.72
N ALA A 32 -11.61 8.16 18.20
CA ALA A 32 -11.30 8.07 19.64
C ALA A 32 -9.87 8.46 20.04
N ALA A 33 -9.22 9.41 19.33
CA ALA A 33 -7.81 9.74 19.56
C ALA A 33 -7.61 11.01 20.42
N SER A 34 -7.12 10.82 21.66
CA SER A 34 -6.50 11.88 22.47
C SER A 34 -5.14 12.27 21.87
N LEU A 35 -4.93 13.57 21.66
CA LEU A 35 -4.13 14.14 20.55
C LEU A 35 -2.61 13.93 20.55
N GLU A 36 -1.95 13.44 21.60
CA GLU A 36 -0.48 13.35 21.63
C GLU A 36 0.06 11.92 21.55
N THR A 37 -0.46 10.99 22.37
CA THR A 37 -0.02 9.59 22.34
C THR A 37 -0.69 8.80 21.21
N THR A 38 -1.94 9.10 20.89
CA THR A 38 -2.73 8.29 19.96
C THR A 38 -2.39 8.54 18.50
N VAL A 39 -1.87 9.73 18.16
CA VAL A 39 -1.42 10.00 16.78
C VAL A 39 -0.18 9.17 16.48
N SER A 40 0.79 9.11 17.40
CA SER A 40 1.96 8.22 17.27
C SER A 40 1.54 6.76 17.12
N ASP A 41 0.65 6.28 17.99
CA ASP A 41 0.16 4.89 17.95
C ASP A 41 -0.61 4.59 16.65
N GLY A 42 -1.43 5.53 16.19
CA GLY A 42 -2.16 5.40 14.92
C GLY A 42 -1.25 5.33 13.71
N LEU A 43 -0.17 6.12 13.69
CA LEU A 43 0.86 6.03 12.66
C LEU A 43 1.61 4.70 12.75
N CYS A 44 1.94 4.21 13.95
CA CYS A 44 2.60 2.90 14.11
C CYS A 44 1.75 1.76 13.57
N ILE A 45 0.44 1.75 13.84
CA ILE A 45 -0.47 0.72 13.32
C ILE A 45 -0.48 0.72 11.78
N ILE A 46 -0.49 1.90 11.16
CA ILE A 46 -0.46 2.03 9.70
C ILE A 46 0.88 1.52 9.15
N VAL A 47 1.98 1.91 9.79
CA VAL A 47 3.35 1.50 9.42
C VAL A 47 3.51 -0.02 9.55
N GLU A 48 2.97 -0.62 10.61
CA GLU A 48 3.00 -2.07 10.85
C GLU A 48 2.09 -2.82 9.86
N ALA A 49 0.92 -2.28 9.53
CA ALA A 49 0.07 -2.85 8.49
C ALA A 49 0.74 -2.81 7.10
N LEU A 50 1.46 -1.71 6.78
CA LEU A 50 2.14 -1.53 5.49
C LEU A 50 3.47 -2.29 5.38
N GLN A 51 4.19 -2.53 6.47
CA GLN A 51 5.45 -3.31 6.46
C GLN A 51 5.26 -4.78 6.88
N GLY A 52 4.09 -5.12 7.44
CA GLY A 52 3.71 -6.47 7.84
C GLY A 52 3.35 -7.39 6.67
N GLU A 53 2.59 -8.46 6.95
CA GLU A 53 2.23 -9.46 5.93
C GLU A 53 1.46 -8.88 4.74
N VAL A 54 0.58 -7.89 4.99
CA VAL A 54 -0.21 -7.26 3.93
C VAL A 54 0.70 -6.53 2.93
N GLY A 55 1.65 -5.73 3.43
CA GLY A 55 2.64 -5.06 2.60
C GLY A 55 3.50 -6.01 1.79
N LYS A 56 3.98 -7.09 2.42
CA LYS A 56 4.76 -8.14 1.76
C LYS A 56 3.95 -8.83 0.65
N ALA A 57 2.68 -9.13 0.90
CA ALA A 57 1.78 -9.68 -0.11
C ALA A 57 1.64 -8.73 -1.32
N ILE A 58 1.44 -7.44 -1.09
CA ILE A 58 1.34 -6.45 -2.18
C ILE A 58 2.67 -6.34 -2.95
N ALA A 59 3.81 -6.31 -2.24
CA ALA A 59 5.13 -6.26 -2.86
C ALA A 59 5.40 -7.48 -3.75
N THR A 60 5.03 -8.69 -3.30
CA THR A 60 5.16 -9.90 -4.11
C THR A 60 4.35 -9.81 -5.41
N ILE A 61 3.11 -9.31 -5.36
CA ILE A 61 2.28 -9.09 -6.56
C ILE A 61 2.95 -8.08 -7.50
N ALA A 62 3.52 -6.99 -6.96
CA ALA A 62 4.22 -5.99 -7.77
C ALA A 62 5.44 -6.59 -8.50
N VAL A 63 6.21 -7.44 -7.82
CA VAL A 63 7.36 -8.15 -8.42
C VAL A 63 6.91 -9.14 -9.49
N LEU A 64 5.78 -9.82 -9.30
CA LEU A 64 5.21 -10.71 -10.33
C LEU A 64 4.85 -9.94 -11.60
N ILE A 65 4.22 -8.77 -11.46
CA ILE A 65 3.89 -7.89 -12.60
C ILE A 65 5.17 -7.43 -13.31
N LEU A 66 6.21 -7.06 -12.55
CA LEU A 66 7.51 -6.72 -13.10
C LEU A 66 8.12 -7.88 -13.89
N GLY A 67 8.07 -9.10 -13.35
CA GLY A 67 8.57 -10.31 -14.01
C GLY A 67 7.85 -10.59 -15.33
N ILE A 68 6.52 -10.47 -15.35
CA ILE A 68 5.74 -10.57 -16.60
C ILE A 68 6.15 -9.45 -17.56
N GLY A 69 6.28 -8.20 -17.09
CA GLY A 69 6.71 -7.07 -17.89
C GLY A 69 8.10 -7.25 -18.52
N ALA A 70 9.00 -7.95 -17.83
CA ALA A 70 10.33 -8.28 -18.33
C ALA A 70 10.29 -9.24 -19.52
N PHE A 71 9.40 -10.24 -19.50
CA PHE A 71 9.25 -11.17 -20.62
C PHE A 71 8.74 -10.50 -21.91
N PHE A 72 7.94 -9.43 -21.80
CA PHE A 72 7.46 -8.68 -22.97
C PHE A 72 8.49 -7.67 -23.51
N GLY A 73 9.73 -7.66 -22.97
CA GLY A 73 10.79 -6.73 -23.39
C GLY A 73 10.49 -5.26 -23.08
N LYS A 74 9.48 -4.98 -22.23
CA LYS A 74 9.09 -3.62 -21.83
C LYS A 74 9.83 -3.12 -20.59
N VAL A 75 10.63 -3.96 -19.95
CA VAL A 75 11.43 -3.60 -18.77
C VAL A 75 12.88 -3.41 -19.19
N ASN A 76 13.38 -2.20 -18.96
CA ASN A 76 14.80 -1.89 -19.04
C ASN A 76 15.48 -2.19 -17.68
N TRP A 77 16.79 -2.41 -17.69
CA TRP A 77 17.64 -2.51 -16.50
C TRP A 77 17.38 -1.40 -15.48
N GLY A 78 17.14 -0.17 -15.95
CA GLY A 78 16.79 0.95 -15.07
C GLY A 78 15.50 0.73 -14.28
N ILE A 79 14.43 0.21 -14.89
CA ILE A 79 13.15 -0.04 -14.21
C ILE A 79 13.31 -1.17 -13.18
N ALA A 80 14.08 -2.21 -13.51
CA ALA A 80 14.34 -3.30 -12.58
C ALA A 80 15.06 -2.83 -11.30
N ILE A 81 16.08 -1.98 -11.45
CA ILE A 81 16.82 -1.42 -10.31
C ILE A 81 15.91 -0.52 -9.46
N MET A 82 15.09 0.33 -10.09
CA MET A 82 14.16 1.20 -9.37
C MET A 82 13.17 0.41 -8.50
N PHE A 83 12.66 -0.72 -9.00
CA PHE A 83 11.79 -1.60 -8.22
C PHE A 83 12.53 -2.23 -7.04
N ALA A 84 13.74 -2.75 -7.26
CA ALA A 84 14.53 -3.36 -6.19
C ALA A 84 14.83 -2.35 -5.06
N VAL A 85 15.28 -1.14 -5.42
CA VAL A 85 15.58 -0.07 -4.46
C VAL A 85 14.31 0.37 -3.73
N GLY A 86 13.18 0.51 -4.43
CA GLY A 86 11.92 0.91 -3.82
C GLY A 86 11.42 -0.10 -2.78
N ILE A 87 11.52 -1.39 -3.06
CA ILE A 87 11.14 -2.45 -2.11
C ILE A 87 12.03 -2.40 -0.87
N VAL A 88 13.36 -2.32 -1.05
CA VAL A 88 14.31 -2.22 0.07
C VAL A 88 14.05 -0.96 0.90
N ALA A 89 13.76 0.17 0.27
CA ALA A 89 13.46 1.42 0.97
C ALA A 89 12.17 1.32 1.80
N ILE A 90 11.10 0.68 1.28
CA ILE A 90 9.82 0.57 2.00
C ILE A 90 9.95 -0.32 3.23
N PHE A 91 10.58 -1.48 3.12
CA PHE A 91 10.69 -2.44 4.24
C PHE A 91 11.88 -2.18 5.16
N GLY A 92 12.87 -1.40 4.73
CA GLY A 92 14.02 -0.99 5.54
C GLY A 92 13.83 0.37 6.23
N ALA A 93 12.75 1.09 5.94
CA ALA A 93 12.54 2.44 6.46
C ALA A 93 12.47 2.50 7.99
N ALA A 94 11.82 1.53 8.64
CA ALA A 94 11.67 1.51 10.10
C ALA A 94 13.02 1.45 10.80
N GLU A 95 13.92 0.57 10.35
CA GLU A 95 15.24 0.40 10.96
C GLU A 95 16.13 1.64 10.76
N ILE A 96 16.04 2.25 9.57
CA ILE A 96 16.71 3.52 9.28
C ILE A 96 16.20 4.62 10.22
N ALA A 97 14.88 4.73 10.39
CA ALA A 97 14.28 5.74 11.27
C ALA A 97 14.63 5.50 12.75
N ALA A 98 14.74 4.25 13.18
CA ALA A 98 15.09 3.89 14.55
C ALA A 98 16.51 4.33 14.94
N GLU A 99 17.47 4.15 14.03
CA GLU A 99 18.85 4.63 14.22
C GLU A 99 18.92 6.16 14.34
N PHE A 100 18.03 6.90 13.68
CA PHE A 100 17.99 8.37 13.78
C PHE A 100 17.26 8.89 15.04
N ALA A 101 16.42 8.07 15.66
CA ALA A 101 15.57 8.48 16.79
C ALA A 101 16.16 8.16 18.18
N ASP A 102 17.45 7.81 18.26
CA ASP A 102 18.17 7.47 19.51
C ASP A 102 17.49 6.35 20.34
N GLY A 103 16.72 5.48 19.67
CA GLY A 103 16.06 4.32 20.28
C GLY A 103 14.87 4.63 21.22
N SER A 104 14.39 5.88 21.31
CA SER A 104 13.34 6.24 22.28
C SER A 104 11.90 6.24 21.77
N SER A 105 11.66 6.19 20.45
CA SER A 105 10.29 6.12 19.90
C SER A 105 10.32 5.78 18.42
N SER A 106 10.33 4.48 18.11
CA SER A 106 10.17 3.99 16.74
C SER A 106 8.90 3.16 16.68
N CYS A 107 8.03 3.51 15.73
CA CYS A 107 7.34 2.51 14.95
C CYS A 107 8.36 1.92 13.95
#